data_AF-A0A3M1SLS4-F1
#
_entry.id   AF-A0A3M1SLS4-F1
#
_cell.length_a   1.000
_cell.length_b   1.000
_cell.length_c   1.000
_cell.angle_alpha   90.00
_cell.angle_beta   90.00
_cell.angle_gamma   90.00
#
_symmetry.space_group_name_H-M   'P 1'
#
loop_
_entity.id
_entity.type
_entity.pdbx_description
1 polymer ?
#
loop_
_entity_poly.entity_id
_entity_poly.type
_entity_poly.pdbx_seq_one_letter_code
_entity_poly.pdbx_strand_id
1 'polypeptide(L)'
;MDRRTWLTRIVGGLAMGLFVVSNGAQAADSLLDPELIKAGLRTATPEENGFVEYVVGLARRGVISPKIVAAAFIWARRKDRRRFQYFKRAVAYLAAKEGKRI
;
A
#
# COMPACT_ATOMS: atom_id res chain seq x y z
N MET A 1 33.92 43.26 35.46
CA MET A 1 33.51 43.04 34.05
C MET A 1 33.03 41.61 33.97
N ASP A 2 31.73 41.47 34.20
CA ASP A 2 31.12 40.27 34.72
C ASP A 2 30.45 39.48 33.61
N ARG A 3 30.98 38.27 33.40
CA ARG A 3 30.50 37.17 32.55
C ARG A 3 29.18 36.56 33.05
N ARG A 4 28.23 37.41 33.45
CA ARG A 4 26.94 37.06 34.04
C ARG A 4 25.86 37.98 33.48
N THR A 5 25.35 37.67 32.30
CA THR A 5 23.97 38.00 31.84
C THR A 5 23.79 37.61 30.38
N TRP A 6 23.57 36.31 30.10
CA TRP A 6 22.96 35.91 28.83
C TRP A 6 22.13 34.63 28.96
N LEU A 7 21.22 34.62 29.94
CA LEU A 7 20.17 33.62 30.12
C LEU A 7 18.80 34.30 30.06
N THR A 8 18.50 34.95 28.94
CA THR A 8 17.19 35.57 28.73
C THR A 8 16.40 34.78 27.69
N ARG A 9 15.60 33.85 28.23
CA ARG A 9 14.22 33.55 27.80
C ARG A 9 14.00 33.05 26.37
N ILE A 10 13.93 31.72 26.24
CA ILE A 10 12.98 31.09 25.30
C ILE A 10 12.04 30.23 26.14
N VAL A 11 11.09 30.91 26.78
CA VAL A 11 9.84 30.32 27.28
C VAL A 11 8.78 30.76 26.29
N GLY A 12 8.33 29.85 25.43
CA GLY A 12 7.29 30.15 24.46
C GLY A 12 7.06 29.01 23.48
N GLY A 13 6.00 28.24 23.69
CA GLY A 13 5.35 27.50 22.60
C GLY A 13 5.57 25.99 22.56
N LEU A 14 5.42 25.30 23.69
CA LEU A 14 5.25 23.84 23.73
C LEU A 14 3.80 23.49 23.33
N ALA A 15 3.48 23.63 22.05
CA ALA A 15 2.22 23.16 21.44
C ALA A 15 2.46 22.80 19.97
N MET A 16 3.48 21.98 19.72
CA MET A 16 3.73 21.38 18.42
C MET A 16 2.68 20.27 18.21
N GLY A 17 1.51 20.65 17.72
CA GLY A 17 0.47 19.70 17.34
C GLY A 17 1.00 18.76 16.26
N LEU A 18 1.27 17.51 16.64
CA LEU A 18 1.52 16.41 15.70
C LEU A 18 0.20 16.09 14.98
N PHE A 19 -0.14 16.86 13.95
CA PHE A 19 -1.17 16.47 13.00
C PHE A 19 -0.51 15.64 11.90
N VAL A 20 -0.27 14.35 12.17
CA VAL A 20 0.18 13.39 11.15
C VAL A 20 -1.01 13.11 10.24
N VAL A 21 -1.09 13.83 9.13
CA VAL A 21 -2.11 13.63 8.09
C VAL A 21 -1.90 12.26 7.43
N SER A 22 -2.81 11.33 7.74
CA SER A 22 -2.84 9.96 7.22
C SER A 22 -3.45 9.88 5.81
N ASN A 23 -2.92 10.63 4.83
CA ASN A 23 -3.47 10.69 3.46
C ASN A 23 -3.21 9.45 2.58
N GLY A 24 -2.48 8.45 3.08
CA GLY A 24 -2.09 7.26 2.30
C GLY A 24 -3.11 6.11 2.30
N ALA A 25 -4.08 6.10 3.22
CA ALA A 25 -5.01 4.98 3.38
C ALA A 25 -6.12 5.00 2.33
N GLN A 26 -6.64 6.18 1.99
CA GLN A 26 -7.85 6.33 1.17
C GLN A 26 -7.62 5.96 -0.30
N ALA A 27 -6.45 6.28 -0.86
CA ALA A 27 -6.10 5.91 -2.23
C ALA A 27 -5.82 4.40 -2.40
N ALA A 28 -5.39 3.72 -1.32
CA ALA A 28 -5.18 2.27 -1.35
C ALA A 28 -6.50 1.51 -1.37
N ASP A 29 -7.54 2.00 -0.68
CA ASP A 29 -8.86 1.37 -0.63
C ASP A 29 -9.53 1.30 -2.01
N SER A 30 -9.50 2.39 -2.78
CA SER A 30 -10.05 2.42 -4.14
C SER A 30 -9.33 1.46 -5.10
N LEU A 31 -8.07 1.10 -4.82
CA LEU A 31 -7.29 0.16 -5.62
C LEU A 31 -7.54 -1.31 -5.25
N LEU A 32 -8.40 -1.59 -4.27
CA LEU A 32 -8.82 -2.94 -3.87
C LEU A 32 -10.18 -3.34 -4.47
N ASP A 33 -10.64 -2.65 -5.50
CA ASP A 33 -11.78 -3.08 -6.28
C ASP A 33 -11.37 -4.22 -7.23
N PRO A 34 -11.90 -5.45 -7.05
CA PRO A 34 -11.55 -6.58 -7.89
C PRO A 34 -11.89 -6.35 -9.36
N GLU A 35 -12.95 -5.61 -9.69
CA GLU A 35 -13.34 -5.37 -11.09
C GLU A 35 -12.35 -4.42 -11.79
N LEU A 36 -11.87 -3.39 -11.09
CA LEU A 36 -10.82 -2.50 -11.60
C LEU A 36 -9.50 -3.25 -11.80
N ILE A 37 -9.15 -4.17 -10.90
CA ILE A 37 -7.95 -4.98 -11.01
C ILE A 37 -8.06 -5.94 -12.21
N LYS A 38 -9.17 -6.68 -12.33
CA LYS A 38 -9.43 -7.60 -13.46
C LYS A 38 -9.30 -6.87 -14.80
N ALA A 39 -9.99 -5.73 -14.95
CA ALA A 39 -9.94 -4.90 -16.15
C ALA A 39 -8.51 -4.40 -16.44
N GLY A 40 -7.80 -3.88 -15.45
CA GLY A 40 -6.44 -3.36 -15.62
C GLY A 40 -5.41 -4.43 -15.99
N LEU A 41 -5.61 -5.66 -15.49
CA LEU A 41 -4.75 -6.82 -15.78
C LEU A 41 -5.15 -7.58 -17.05
N ARG A 42 -6.33 -7.30 -17.62
CA ARG A 42 -6.90 -8.03 -18.76
C ARG A 42 -7.01 -9.53 -18.47
N THR A 43 -7.59 -9.88 -17.32
CA THR A 43 -7.86 -11.27 -16.99
C THR A 43 -8.80 -11.90 -18.01
N ALA A 44 -8.54 -13.15 -18.38
CA ALA A 44 -9.24 -13.84 -19.46
C ALA A 44 -9.96 -15.11 -19.03
N THR A 45 -9.56 -15.72 -17.90
CA THR A 45 -10.14 -16.99 -17.44
C THR A 45 -10.83 -16.86 -16.07
N PRO A 46 -11.78 -17.75 -15.75
CA PRO A 46 -12.40 -17.80 -14.43
C PRO A 46 -11.37 -17.96 -13.30
N GLU A 47 -10.30 -18.72 -13.53
CA GLU A 47 -9.22 -18.92 -12.56
C GLU A 47 -8.44 -17.63 -12.30
N GLU A 48 -8.17 -16.84 -13.35
CA GLU A 48 -7.51 -15.55 -13.20
C GLU A 48 -8.39 -14.57 -12.41
N ASN A 49 -9.70 -14.54 -12.70
CA ASN A 49 -10.67 -13.73 -11.97
C ASN A 49 -10.76 -14.16 -10.50
N GLY A 50 -10.88 -15.46 -10.24
CA GLY A 50 -10.94 -16.01 -8.89
C GLY A 50 -9.68 -15.73 -8.07
N PHE A 51 -8.50 -15.73 -8.71
CA PHE A 51 -7.26 -15.35 -8.04
C PHE A 51 -7.26 -13.88 -7.60
N VAL A 52 -7.75 -12.97 -8.43
CA VAL A 52 -7.88 -11.55 -8.06
C VAL A 52 -8.82 -11.39 -6.87
N GLU A 53 -9.98 -12.01 -6.90
CA GLU A 53 -10.96 -11.98 -5.80
C GLU A 53 -10.38 -12.55 -4.50
N TYR A 54 -9.66 -13.67 -4.59
CA TYR A 54 -9.00 -14.30 -3.45
C TYR A 54 -8.00 -13.35 -2.79
N VAL A 55 -7.11 -12.75 -3.56
CA VAL A 55 -6.06 -11.85 -3.05
C VAL A 55 -6.66 -10.57 -2.45
N VAL A 56 -7.67 -9.98 -3.12
CA VAL A 56 -8.41 -8.83 -2.56
C VAL A 56 -9.10 -9.21 -1.26
N GLY A 57 -9.72 -10.39 -1.19
CA GLY A 57 -10.32 -10.91 0.03
C GLY A 57 -9.32 -11.08 1.18
N LEU A 58 -8.10 -11.57 0.89
CA LEU A 58 -7.03 -11.64 1.88
C LEU A 58 -6.61 -10.26 2.40
N ALA A 59 -6.53 -9.27 1.51
CA ALA A 59 -6.20 -7.90 1.89
C ALA A 59 -7.29 -7.26 2.77
N ARG A 60 -8.58 -7.44 2.40
CA ARG A 60 -9.72 -6.94 3.19
C ARG A 60 -9.81 -7.58 4.58
N ARG A 61 -9.41 -8.86 4.70
CA ARG A 61 -9.32 -9.57 5.98
C ARG A 61 -8.05 -9.22 6.78
N GLY A 62 -7.16 -8.39 6.25
CA GLY A 62 -5.89 -8.03 6.89
C GLY A 62 -4.86 -9.16 6.94
N VAL A 63 -5.04 -10.24 6.17
CA VAL A 63 -4.07 -11.37 6.12
C VAL A 63 -2.78 -10.94 5.41
N ILE A 64 -2.92 -10.15 4.35
CA ILE A 64 -1.83 -9.46 3.66
C ILE A 64 -2.12 -7.97 3.65
N SER A 65 -1.08 -7.14 3.62
CA SER A 65 -1.26 -5.69 3.54
C SER A 65 -1.97 -5.29 2.23
N PRO A 66 -3.02 -4.44 2.26
CA PRO A 66 -3.61 -3.85 1.06
C PRO A 66 -2.61 -3.17 0.13
N LYS A 67 -1.53 -2.62 0.70
CA LYS A 67 -0.44 -1.99 -0.04
C LYS A 67 0.29 -2.98 -0.95
N ILE A 68 0.36 -4.27 -0.58
CA ILE A 68 0.93 -5.32 -1.45
C ILE A 68 0.12 -5.43 -2.73
N VAL A 69 -1.21 -5.54 -2.61
CA VAL A 69 -2.11 -5.74 -3.74
C VAL A 69 -2.05 -4.53 -4.66
N ALA A 70 -2.12 -3.32 -4.08
CA ALA A 70 -2.02 -2.07 -4.83
C ALA A 70 -0.66 -1.94 -5.55
N ALA A 71 0.46 -2.19 -4.85
CA ALA A 71 1.79 -2.09 -5.44
C ALA A 71 2.00 -3.13 -6.57
N ALA A 72 1.57 -4.37 -6.36
CA ALA A 72 1.63 -5.42 -7.37
C ALA A 72 0.79 -5.06 -8.60
N PHE A 73 -0.43 -4.53 -8.40
CA PHE A 73 -1.30 -4.07 -9.48
C PHE A 73 -0.67 -2.93 -10.28
N ILE A 74 -0.19 -1.88 -9.61
CA ILE A 74 0.44 -0.72 -10.25
C ILE A 74 1.64 -1.15 -11.09
N TRP A 75 2.45 -2.08 -10.60
CA TRP A 75 3.60 -2.60 -11.35
C TRP A 75 3.19 -3.48 -12.54
N ALA A 76 2.23 -4.37 -12.33
CA ALA A 76 1.78 -5.34 -13.32
C ALA A 76 1.01 -4.69 -14.49
N ARG A 77 0.17 -3.67 -14.22
CA ARG A 77 -0.58 -2.96 -15.26
C ARG A 77 0.30 -2.24 -16.28
N ARG A 78 1.54 -1.91 -15.90
CA ARG A 78 2.54 -1.26 -16.76
C ARG A 78 3.23 -2.25 -17.72
N LYS A 79 2.96 -3.55 -17.62
CA LYS A 79 3.54 -4.57 -18.51
C LYS A 79 2.74 -4.66 -19.81
N ASP A 80 3.43 -4.88 -20.92
CA ASP A 80 2.79 -4.94 -22.24
C ASP A 80 1.96 -6.22 -22.43
N ARG A 81 2.49 -7.36 -21.96
CA ARG A 81 1.87 -8.68 -22.08
C ARG A 81 1.89 -9.40 -20.74
N ARG A 82 0.96 -10.35 -20.57
CA ARG A 82 0.87 -11.24 -19.40
C ARG A 82 0.79 -10.49 -18.07
N ARG A 83 0.05 -9.36 -18.04
CA ARG A 83 -0.09 -8.50 -16.85
C ARG A 83 -0.54 -9.28 -15.63
N PHE A 84 -1.55 -10.14 -15.77
CA PHE A 84 -2.00 -11.02 -14.70
C PHE A 84 -0.88 -11.93 -14.14
N GLN A 85 -0.06 -12.53 -15.00
CA GLN A 85 1.04 -13.41 -14.56
C GLN A 85 2.09 -12.63 -13.76
N TYR A 86 2.38 -11.39 -14.15
CA TYR A 86 3.25 -10.50 -13.38
C TYR A 86 2.62 -10.09 -12.05
N PHE A 87 1.32 -9.80 -12.04
CA PHE A 87 0.59 -9.52 -10.81
C PHE A 87 0.68 -10.69 -9.83
N LYS A 88 0.33 -11.91 -10.26
CA LYS A 88 0.42 -13.13 -9.44
C LYS A 88 1.82 -13.31 -8.83
N ARG A 89 2.87 -13.15 -9.63
CA ARG A 89 4.27 -13.22 -9.17
C ARG A 89 4.62 -12.13 -8.16
N ALA A 90 4.19 -10.89 -8.41
CA ALA A 90 4.48 -9.76 -7.54
C ALA A 90 3.79 -9.90 -6.18
N VAL A 91 2.52 -10.32 -6.14
CA VAL A 91 1.81 -10.55 -4.88
C VAL A 91 2.51 -11.66 -4.09
N ALA A 92 2.84 -12.80 -4.73
CA ALA A 92 3.55 -13.89 -4.06
C ALA A 92 4.90 -13.46 -3.46
N TYR A 93 5.70 -12.71 -4.22
CA TYR A 93 6.98 -12.19 -3.77
C TYR A 93 6.85 -11.22 -2.59
N LEU A 94 5.93 -10.26 -2.68
CA LEU A 94 5.72 -9.24 -1.65
C LEU A 94 5.10 -9.85 -0.38
N ALA A 95 4.17 -10.78 -0.52
CA ALA A 95 3.58 -11.51 0.61
C ALA A 95 4.65 -12.34 1.34
N ALA A 96 5.53 -13.04 0.60
CA ALA A 96 6.63 -13.78 1.18
C ALA A 96 7.60 -12.87 1.96
N LYS A 97 7.84 -11.65 1.47
CA LYS A 97 8.65 -10.64 2.17
C LYS A 97 8.03 -10.19 3.51
N GLU A 98 6.70 -10.22 3.62
CA GLU A 98 5.97 -10.00 4.88
C GLU A 98 5.82 -11.29 5.72
N GLY A 99 6.43 -12.41 5.31
CA GLY A 99 6.32 -13.70 5.99
C GLY A 99 4.97 -14.41 5.79
N LYS A 100 4.20 -14.02 4.77
CA LYS A 100 2.90 -14.62 4.42
C LYS A 100 3.06 -15.55 3.22
N ARG A 101 2.37 -16.70 3.23
CA ARG A 101 2.23 -17.61 2.08
C ARG A 101 0.82 -17.49 1.50
N ILE A 102 0.72 -17.45 0.17
CA ILE A 102 -0.52 -17.31 -0.59
C ILE A 102 -0.50 -18.18 -1.85
#